data_AF-A0A4V1R2U5-F1
#
_entry.id   AF-A0A4V1R2U5-F1
#
_cell.length_a   1.000
_cell.length_b   1.000
_cell.length_c   1.000
_cell.angle_alpha   90.00
_cell.angle_beta   90.00
_cell.angle_gamma   90.00
#
_symmetry.space_group_name_H-M   'P 1'
#
loop_
_entity.id
_entity.type
_entity.pdbx_description
1 polymer ?
#
loop_
_entity_poly.entity_id
_entity_poly.type
_entity_poly.pdbx_seq_one_letter_code
_entity_poly.pdbx_strand_id
1 'polypeptide(L)'
;MPQPSRRDVLRPLELLGGSFIAAVFVGLITLMVTRDLVVSGIATGGVFIIVLVALAMFVLAFKPDDDELADLDAQNRPDDSSAH
;
A
#
# COMPACT_ATOMS: atom_id res chain seq x y z
N MET A 1 -19.80 15.24 9.26
CA MET A 1 -18.81 14.48 8.48
C MET A 1 -17.68 14.08 9.41
N PRO A 2 -17.52 12.80 9.78
CA PRO A 2 -16.40 12.36 10.60
C PRO A 2 -15.10 12.72 9.88
N GLN A 3 -14.29 13.58 10.48
CA GLN A 3 -13.00 13.96 9.92
C GLN A 3 -12.06 12.74 10.02
N PRO A 4 -11.41 12.30 8.93
CA PRO A 4 -10.52 11.15 8.98
C PRO A 4 -9.45 11.39 10.05
N SER A 5 -9.36 10.45 10.99
CA SER A 5 -8.37 10.52 12.05
C SER A 5 -6.99 10.46 11.41
N ARG A 6 -6.02 11.22 11.94
CA ARG A 6 -4.64 11.24 11.39
C ARG A 6 -4.04 9.84 11.22
N ARG A 7 -4.53 8.87 11.99
CA ARG A 7 -4.17 7.46 11.93
C ARG A 7 -4.58 6.77 10.63
N ASP A 8 -5.74 7.13 10.06
CA ASP A 8 -6.24 6.53 8.82
C ASP A 8 -5.46 7.02 7.61
N VAL A 9 -5.00 8.27 7.65
CA VAL A 9 -4.14 8.86 6.61
C VAL A 9 -2.70 8.32 6.66
N LEU A 10 -2.26 7.78 7.81
CA LEU A 10 -0.89 7.29 7.99
C LEU A 10 -0.71 5.79 7.65
N ARG A 11 -1.78 4.99 7.58
CA ARG A 11 -1.68 3.57 7.17
C ARG A 11 -0.96 3.35 5.82
N PRO A 12 -1.21 4.15 4.76
CA PRO A 12 -0.48 4.01 3.49
C PRO A 12 1.03 4.30 3.62
N LEU A 13 1.41 5.17 4.56
CA LEU A 13 2.81 5.54 4.79
C LEU A 13 3.61 4.37 5.38
N GLU A 14 2.95 3.48 6.12
CA GLU A 14 3.57 2.29 6.72
C GLU A 14 4.02 1.30 5.65
N LEU A 15 3.21 1.10 4.61
CA LEU A 15 3.57 0.29 3.44
C LEU A 15 4.73 0.89 2.64
N LEU A 16 4.75 2.22 2.51
CA LEU A 16 5.83 2.96 1.85
C LEU A 16 7.14 2.87 2.65
N GLY A 17 7.05 2.94 3.98
CA GLY A 17 8.20 2.79 4.87
C GLY A 17 8.79 1.38 4.82
N GLY A 18 7.94 0.35 4.85
CA GLY A 18 8.38 -1.05 4.77
C GLY A 18 9.09 -1.38 3.45
N SER A 19 8.55 -0.93 2.32
CA SER A 19 9.18 -1.14 1.01
C SER A 19 10.51 -0.39 0.87
N PHE A 20 10.61 0.80 1.46
CA PHE A 20 11.85 1.58 1.46
C PHE A 20 12.96 0.87 2.25
N ILE A 21 12.64 0.32 3.42
CA ILE A 21 13.60 -0.45 4.24
C ILE A 21 14.12 -1.67 3.46
N ALA A 22 13.23 -2.42 2.81
CA ALA A 22 13.60 -3.58 2.00
C ALA A 22 14.52 -3.18 0.83
N ALA A 23 14.20 -2.10 0.12
CA ALA A 23 15.00 -1.61 -0.99
C ALA A 23 16.40 -1.15 -0.53
N VAL A 24 16.48 -0.39 0.56
CA VAL A 24 17.76 0.05 1.13
C VAL A 24 18.61 -1.15 1.54
N PHE A 25 18.02 -2.16 2.18
CA PHE A 25 18.74 -3.37 2.57
C PHE A 25 19.36 -4.09 1.36
N VAL A 26 18.58 -4.32 0.31
CA VAL A 26 19.09 -4.93 -0.92
C VAL A 26 20.15 -4.04 -1.58
N GLY A 27 19.90 -2.73 -1.66
CA GLY A 27 20.83 -1.74 -2.19
C GLY A 27 22.20 -1.75 -1.50
N LEU A 28 22.21 -1.84 -0.17
CA LEU A 28 23.43 -1.91 0.64
C LEU A 28 24.19 -3.22 0.39
N ILE A 29 23.50 -4.35 0.29
CA ILE A 29 24.12 -5.63 -0.05
C ILE A 29 24.72 -5.55 -1.46
N THR A 30 23.97 -5.06 -2.44
CA THR A 30 24.45 -4.89 -3.81
C THR A 30 25.68 -4.00 -3.82
N LEU A 31 25.68 -2.85 -3.13
CA LEU A 31 26.83 -1.95 -3.04
C LEU A 31 28.05 -2.63 -2.41
N MET A 32 27.86 -3.43 -1.36
CA MET A 32 28.96 -4.12 -0.68
C MET A 32 29.61 -5.20 -1.57
N VAL A 33 28.80 -5.88 -2.37
CA VAL A 33 29.23 -6.96 -3.29
C VAL A 33 29.85 -6.39 -4.56
N THR A 34 29.22 -5.40 -5.20
CA THR A 34 29.67 -4.87 -6.50
C THR A 34 30.69 -3.75 -6.37
N ARG A 35 30.70 -3.03 -5.23
CA ARG A 35 31.47 -1.79 -5.04
C ARG A 35 31.19 -0.73 -6.12
N ASP A 36 30.04 -0.81 -6.78
CA ASP A 36 29.61 0.09 -7.85
C ASP A 36 28.34 0.85 -7.45
N LEU A 37 28.46 2.19 -7.40
CA LEU A 37 27.36 3.09 -7.01
C LEU A 37 26.24 3.16 -8.06
N VAL A 38 26.56 3.02 -9.33
CA VAL A 38 25.56 3.07 -10.42
C VAL A 38 24.73 1.80 -10.38
N VAL A 39 25.38 0.64 -10.31
CA VAL A 39 24.68 -0.66 -10.26
C VAL A 39 23.83 -0.77 -9.01
N SER A 40 24.35 -0.39 -7.85
CA SER A 40 23.59 -0.41 -6.59
C SER A 40 22.43 0.60 -6.59
N GLY A 41 22.61 1.80 -7.14
CA GLY A 41 21.53 2.79 -7.24
C GLY A 41 20.37 2.31 -8.11
N ILE A 42 20.68 1.75 -9.29
CA ILE A 42 19.67 1.18 -10.19
C ILE A 42 18.96 -0.02 -9.54
N ALA A 43 19.72 -0.92 -8.91
CA ALA A 43 19.16 -2.09 -8.22
C ALA A 43 18.23 -1.68 -7.06
N THR A 44 18.65 -0.69 -6.25
CA THR A 44 17.84 -0.16 -5.15
C THR A 44 16.52 0.39 -5.65
N GLY A 45 16.56 1.23 -6.70
CA GLY A 45 15.36 1.80 -7.31
C GLY A 45 14.45 0.73 -7.91
N GLY A 46 15.01 -0.24 -8.64
CA GLY A 46 14.25 -1.34 -9.24
C GLY A 46 13.56 -2.21 -8.19
N VAL A 47 14.28 -2.62 -7.14
CA VAL A 47 13.74 -3.44 -6.06
C VAL A 47 12.65 -2.70 -5.29
N PHE A 48 12.83 -1.41 -5.03
CA PHE A 48 11.80 -0.58 -4.38
C PHE A 48 10.47 -0.63 -5.14
N ILE A 49 10.53 -0.43 -6.47
CA ILE A 49 9.34 -0.49 -7.33
C ILE A 49 8.72 -1.88 -7.30
N ILE A 50 9.52 -2.94 -7.42
CA ILE A 50 9.03 -4.33 -7.39
C ILE A 50 8.29 -4.61 -6.08
N VAL A 51 8.84 -4.19 -4.94
CA VAL A 51 8.19 -4.39 -3.63
C VAL A 51 6.91 -3.58 -3.52
N LEU A 52 6.88 -2.34 -4.00
CA LEU A 52 5.64 -1.54 -4.04
C LEU A 52 4.55 -2.22 -4.87
N VAL A 53 4.90 -2.71 -6.05
CA VAL A 53 3.94 -3.43 -6.91
C VAL A 53 3.47 -4.71 -6.23
N ALA A 54 4.37 -5.48 -5.61
CA ALA A 54 4.00 -6.69 -4.87
C ALA A 54 3.05 -6.39 -3.70
N LEU A 55 3.33 -5.34 -2.92
CA LEU A 55 2.44 -4.90 -1.83
C LEU A 55 1.10 -4.37 -2.35
N ALA A 56 1.10 -3.64 -3.46
CA ALA A 56 -0.14 -3.18 -4.09
C ALA A 56 -0.99 -4.35 -4.59
N MET A 57 -0.36 -5.35 -5.20
CA MET A 57 -1.02 -6.60 -5.59
C MET A 57 -1.54 -7.37 -4.38
N PHE A 58 -0.78 -7.39 -3.28
CA PHE A 58 -1.21 -8.01 -2.03
C PHE A 58 -2.46 -7.33 -1.46
N VAL A 59 -2.51 -6.00 -1.48
CA VAL A 59 -3.69 -5.23 -1.07
C VAL A 59 -4.90 -5.50 -1.99
N LEU A 60 -4.70 -5.56 -3.31
CA LEU A 60 -5.76 -5.89 -4.27
C LEU A 60 -6.30 -7.32 -4.10
N ALA A 61 -5.45 -8.25 -3.65
CA ALA A 61 -5.81 -9.65 -3.45
C ALA A 61 -6.74 -9.88 -2.25
N PHE A 62 -6.82 -8.94 -1.31
CA PHE A 62 -7.75 -9.03 -0.19
C PHE A 62 -9.15 -8.62 -0.63
N LYS A 63 -10.10 -9.56 -0.54
CA LYS A 63 -11.53 -9.30 -0.74
C LYS A 63 -12.09 -8.57 0.50
N PRO A 64 -13.04 -7.62 0.35
CA PRO A 64 -13.69 -6.96 1.48
C PRO A 64 -14.33 -7.99 2.41
N ASP A 65 -14.25 -7.75 3.72
CA ASP A 65 -14.78 -8.63 4.76
C ASP A 65 -16.32 -8.65 4.75
N ASP A 66 -16.94 -9.71 5.29
CA ASP A 66 -18.39 -9.90 5.18
C ASP A 66 -19.20 -8.77 5.85
N ASP A 67 -18.68 -8.21 6.94
CA ASP A 67 -19.27 -7.04 7.62
C ASP A 67 -19.16 -5.77 6.74
N GLU A 68 -18.04 -5.59 6.05
CA GLU A 68 -17.81 -4.46 5.14
C GLU A 68 -18.71 -4.56 3.90
N LEU A 69 -18.97 -5.78 3.41
CA LEU A 69 -19.92 -6.03 2.33
C LEU A 69 -21.37 -5.72 2.75
N ALA A 70 -21.77 -6.09 3.96
CA ALA A 70 -23.10 -5.81 4.48
C ALA A 70 -23.38 -4.31 4.60
N ASP A 71 -22.39 -3.53 5.04
CA ASP A 71 -22.47 -2.06 5.13
C ASP A 71 -22.54 -1.39 3.75
N LEU A 72 -21.81 -1.92 2.75
CA LEU A 72 -21.86 -1.42 1.37
C LEU A 72 -23.21 -1.72 0.70
N ASP A 73 -23.80 -2.89 0.95
CA ASP A 73 -25.14 -3.25 0.46
C ASP A 73 -26.24 -2.42 1.11
N ALA A 74 -26.10 -2.06 2.39
CA ALA A 74 -27.01 -1.16 3.07
C ALA A 74 -26.98 0.26 2.49
N GLN A 75 -25.81 0.75 2.09
CA GLN A 75 -25.63 2.07 1.46
C GLN A 75 -26.05 2.12 -0.01
N ASN A 76 -25.91 1.03 -0.76
CA ASN A 76 -26.31 0.94 -2.18
C ASN A 76 -27.82 0.79 -2.39
N ARG A 77 -28.60 0.58 -1.32
CA ARG A 77 -30.05 0.51 -1.43
C ARG A 77 -30.58 1.94 -1.71
N PRO A 78 -31.20 2.21 -2.87
CA PRO A 78 -31.73 3.52 -3.16
C PRO A 78 -32.79 3.87 -2.11
N ASP A 79 -32.54 4.96 -1.43
CA ASP A 79 -33.32 5.54 -0.36
C ASP A 79 -34.68 6.00 -0.92
N ASP A 80 -35.65 5.08 -0.92
CA ASP A 80 -37.08 5.32 -1.15
C ASP A 80 -37.70 6.10 0.03
N SER A 81 -37.16 7.30 0.28
CA SER A 81 -37.58 8.20 1.37
C SER A 81 -38.11 9.55 0.89
N SER A 82 -38.38 9.70 -0.41
CA SER A 82 -39.06 10.87 -0.98
C SER A 82 -40.60 10.76 -1.00
N ALA A 83 -41.19 9.87 -0.21
CA ALA A 83 -42.63 9.74 -0.05
C ALA A 83 -43.12 10.32 1.29
N HIS A 84 -42.99 11.64 1.48
CA HIS A 84 -43.81 12.43 2.41
C HIS A 84 -43.85 13.89 1.99
#